data_AF-A0A522YVN2-F1
#
_entry.id   AF-A0A522YVN2-F1
#
_cell.length_a   1.000
_cell.length_b   1.000
_cell.length_c   1.000
_cell.angle_alpha   90.00
_cell.angle_beta   90.00
_cell.angle_gamma   90.00
#
_symmetry.space_group_name_H-M   'P 1'
#
loop_
_entity.id
_entity.type
_entity.pdbx_description
1 polymer ?
#
loop_
_entity_poly.entity_id
_entity_poly.type
_entity_poly.pdbx_seq_one_letter_code
_entity_poly.pdbx_strand_id
1 'polypeptide(L)'
;MTTTLMLLGHSHMHCIIRALRVQDLSKNLKWSCLNPKQLERSVRGESDALTLPEIQKLVEREIVDEVRKIGELERELEPEQVPEFVKQKDIDVVLCLRGEHYAQHGLTQTNPPYDFVLPGYETLPFEAGAQIVPYKAVYEHYERILRSTLDQISQYHTLFQHNLYHLEIPPPYEDNDYMSKHLHTYLARAHPSGFQIASPTLRFKLWRICSDIYRHKCESLGIKYVPVPSETMVDGRYLAPTYFDDGFHGNRSYGKQVVQNFILKVKSQPARASTSWETKVPHGTSKSSAAAARKLQGGSLSDQR
;
A
#
# COMPACT_ATOMS: atom_id res chain seq x y z
N MET A 1 21.19 20.26 7.69
CA MET A 1 20.35 19.54 8.67
C MET A 1 20.30 18.10 8.24
N THR A 2 20.64 17.16 9.13
CA THR A 2 20.54 15.73 8.86
C THR A 2 19.08 15.33 8.96
N THR A 3 18.55 14.63 7.94
CA THR A 3 17.18 14.09 8.00
C THR A 3 17.21 12.78 8.78
N THR A 4 16.19 12.52 9.60
CA THR A 4 16.07 11.29 10.38
C THR A 4 14.83 10.53 9.92
N LEU A 5 15.00 9.29 9.45
CA LEU A 5 13.95 8.51 8.78
C LEU A 5 13.75 7.14 9.43
N MET A 6 12.53 6.81 9.80
CA MET A 6 12.16 5.46 10.24
C MET A 6 11.25 4.80 9.22
N LEU A 7 11.68 3.66 8.67
CA LEU A 7 10.89 2.84 7.76
C LEU A 7 10.11 1.78 8.54
N LEU A 8 8.81 1.69 8.31
CA LEU A 8 7.94 0.69 8.93
C LEU A 8 7.23 -0.14 7.85
N GLY A 9 7.53 -1.43 7.76
CA GLY A 9 6.83 -2.30 6.80
C GLY A 9 7.68 -3.44 6.27
N HIS A 10 7.26 -4.06 5.17
CA HIS A 10 7.84 -5.33 4.72
C HIS A 10 8.33 -5.29 3.27
N SER A 11 7.45 -5.54 2.30
CA SER A 11 7.79 -5.89 0.92
C SER A 11 8.54 -4.76 0.21
N HIS A 12 7.95 -3.57 0.18
CA HIS A 12 8.52 -2.44 -0.53
C HIS A 12 9.75 -1.84 0.16
N MET A 13 9.85 -2.03 1.47
CA MET A 13 10.96 -1.51 2.28
C MET A 13 12.31 -2.09 1.86
N HIS A 14 12.35 -3.31 1.32
CA HIS A 14 13.60 -3.96 0.93
C HIS A 14 14.35 -3.23 -0.18
N CYS A 15 13.67 -2.69 -1.20
CA CYS A 15 14.33 -1.95 -2.26
C CYS A 15 14.88 -0.61 -1.75
N ILE A 16 14.15 0.04 -0.84
CA ILE A 16 14.55 1.27 -0.16
C ILE A 16 15.80 1.03 0.70
N ILE A 17 15.80 0.00 1.55
CA ILE A 17 16.96 -0.38 2.37
C ILE A 17 18.19 -0.66 1.50
N ARG A 18 18.03 -1.39 0.39
CA ARG A 18 19.14 -1.64 -0.55
C ARG A 18 19.68 -0.35 -1.15
N ALA A 19 18.83 0.65 -1.40
CA ALA A 19 19.27 1.96 -1.86
C ALA A 19 20.00 2.74 -0.75
N LEU A 20 19.44 2.78 0.45
CA LEU A 20 19.99 3.49 1.60
C LEU A 20 21.35 2.97 2.08
N ARG A 21 21.66 1.69 1.82
CA ARG A 21 22.98 1.10 2.10
C ARG A 21 24.08 1.61 1.16
N VAL A 22 23.73 2.29 0.06
CA VAL A 22 24.71 2.97 -0.79
C VAL A 22 25.09 4.29 -0.12
N GLN A 23 26.38 4.46 0.20
CA GLN A 23 26.90 5.56 1.01
C GLN A 23 26.45 6.96 0.53
N ASP A 24 26.32 7.16 -0.79
CA ASP A 24 25.93 8.47 -1.33
C ASP A 24 24.53 8.93 -0.92
N LEU A 25 23.59 8.01 -0.68
CA LEU A 25 22.23 8.36 -0.24
C LEU A 25 22.13 8.52 1.28
N SER A 26 23.00 7.86 2.05
CA SER A 26 22.98 7.92 3.52
C SER A 26 23.86 9.01 4.13
N LYS A 27 24.76 9.63 3.36
CA LYS A 27 25.68 10.70 3.84
C LYS A 27 25.00 11.79 4.68
N ASN A 28 23.75 12.14 4.38
CA ASN A 28 22.99 13.19 5.07
C ASN A 28 21.67 12.68 5.68
N LEU A 29 21.55 11.36 5.84
CA LEU A 29 20.33 10.71 6.29
C LEU A 29 20.64 9.69 7.37
N LYS A 30 20.13 9.95 8.57
CA LYS A 30 20.07 8.95 9.63
C LYS A 30 18.82 8.12 9.41
N TRP A 31 18.92 6.80 9.42
CA TRP A 31 17.75 5.96 9.19
C TRP A 31 17.75 4.68 10.01
N SER A 32 16.56 4.18 10.29
CA SER A 32 16.34 2.82 10.80
C SER A 32 15.13 2.20 10.12
N CYS A 33 14.97 0.89 10.29
CA CYS A 33 13.82 0.16 9.78
C CYS A 33 13.33 -0.88 10.78
N LEU A 34 12.01 -0.98 10.92
CA LEU A 34 11.37 -2.05 11.67
C LEU A 34 10.57 -2.90 10.69
N ASN A 35 11.01 -4.16 10.52
CA ASN A 35 10.32 -5.11 9.69
C ASN A 35 9.28 -5.89 10.51
N PRO A 36 8.00 -5.97 10.10
CA PRO A 36 6.99 -6.81 10.74
C PRO A 36 7.41 -8.28 10.91
N LYS A 37 8.32 -8.82 10.10
CA LYS A 37 8.88 -10.16 10.36
C LYS A 37 9.80 -10.22 11.57
N GLN A 38 10.48 -9.14 11.92
CA GLN A 38 11.22 -9.06 13.19
C GLN A 38 10.22 -9.09 14.34
N LEU A 39 9.11 -8.35 14.23
CA LEU A 39 7.99 -8.40 15.16
C LEU A 39 7.35 -9.80 15.26
N GLU A 40 7.04 -10.43 14.13
CA GLU A 40 6.51 -11.80 14.08
C GLU A 40 7.48 -12.83 14.68
N ARG A 41 8.80 -12.63 14.55
CA ARG A 41 9.82 -13.50 15.17
C ARG A 41 9.88 -13.29 16.68
N SER A 42 9.83 -12.04 17.15
CA SER A 42 9.73 -11.74 18.59
C SER A 42 8.48 -12.38 19.19
N VAL A 43 7.34 -12.28 18.49
CA VAL A 43 6.07 -12.92 18.85
C VAL A 43 6.13 -14.46 18.82
N ARG A 44 6.82 -15.07 17.85
CA ARG A 44 6.94 -16.55 17.75
C ARG A 44 7.96 -17.17 18.70
N GLY A 45 8.95 -16.39 19.16
CA GLY A 45 9.95 -16.82 20.12
C GLY A 45 9.41 -16.90 21.54
N GLU A 46 8.37 -16.13 21.83
CA GLU A 46 7.57 -16.22 23.05
C GLU A 46 6.48 -17.28 22.82
N SER A 47 6.68 -18.50 23.33
CA SER A 47 5.74 -19.62 23.12
C SER A 47 4.38 -19.34 23.78
N ASP A 48 3.33 -19.89 23.17
CA ASP A 48 1.89 -19.72 23.43
C ASP A 48 1.25 -18.48 22.77
N ALA A 49 -0.03 -18.61 22.44
CA ALA A 49 -0.78 -17.66 21.61
C ALA A 49 -0.93 -16.31 22.32
N LEU A 50 0.03 -15.41 22.11
CA LEU A 50 -0.05 -14.02 22.56
C LEU A 50 -1.39 -13.41 22.14
N THR A 51 -2.03 -12.74 23.08
CA THR A 51 -3.23 -11.95 22.85
C THR A 51 -2.92 -10.73 21.99
N LEU A 52 -3.92 -10.16 21.32
CA LEU A 52 -3.74 -8.92 20.53
C LEU A 52 -3.12 -7.77 21.35
N PRO A 53 -3.51 -7.51 22.62
CA PRO A 53 -2.86 -6.50 23.44
C PRO A 53 -1.37 -6.76 23.71
N GLU A 54 -0.96 -8.03 23.87
CA GLU A 54 0.46 -8.37 24.08
C GLU A 54 1.28 -8.17 22.80
N ILE A 55 0.74 -8.56 21.65
CA ILE A 55 1.35 -8.27 20.34
C ILE A 55 1.48 -6.76 20.15
N GLN A 56 0.47 -5.98 20.54
CA GLN A 56 0.53 -4.52 20.46
C GLN A 56 1.65 -3.95 21.34
N LYS A 57 1.77 -4.40 22.59
CA LYS A 57 2.86 -3.97 23.49
C LYS A 57 4.25 -4.33 22.94
N LEU A 58 4.40 -5.51 22.34
CA LEU A 58 5.65 -5.89 21.67
C LEU A 58 5.95 -4.97 20.49
N VAL A 59 4.94 -4.64 19.67
CA VAL A 59 5.08 -3.69 18.57
C VAL A 59 5.51 -2.31 19.06
N GLU A 60 4.87 -1.82 20.11
CA GLU A 60 5.22 -0.55 20.74
C GLU A 60 6.66 -0.57 21.29
N ARG A 61 7.09 -1.65 21.95
CA ARG A 61 8.46 -1.81 22.46
C ARG A 61 9.50 -1.80 21.34
N GLU A 62 9.30 -2.53 20.26
CA GLU A 62 10.25 -2.53 19.14
C GLU A 62 10.28 -1.17 18.43
N ILE A 63 9.15 -0.47 18.33
CA ILE A 63 9.09 0.91 17.85
C ILE A 63 9.92 1.82 18.76
N VAL A 64 9.70 1.75 20.08
CA VAL A 64 10.47 2.49 21.09
C VAL A 64 11.97 2.25 20.90
N ASP A 65 12.38 1.00 20.74
CA ASP A 65 13.80 0.64 20.59
C ASP A 65 14.40 1.22 19.32
N GLU A 66 13.69 1.18 18.19
CA GLU A 66 14.16 1.76 16.95
C GLU A 66 14.19 3.30 16.99
N VAL A 67 13.18 3.91 17.61
CA VAL A 67 13.13 5.36 17.86
C VAL A 67 14.27 5.79 18.79
N ARG A 68 14.60 5.00 19.81
CA ARG A 68 15.72 5.25 20.72
C ARG A 68 17.07 5.18 19.98
N LYS A 69 17.30 4.10 19.21
CA LYS A 69 18.52 3.93 18.41
C LYS A 69 18.71 5.08 17.42
N ILE A 70 17.66 5.44 16.70
CA ILE A 70 17.73 6.52 15.71
C ILE A 70 17.73 7.92 16.35
N GLY A 71 17.21 8.07 17.56
CA GLY A 71 17.21 9.32 18.31
C GLY A 71 18.46 9.56 19.17
N GLU A 72 19.36 8.56 19.27
CA GLU A 72 20.53 8.56 20.17
C GLU A 72 20.13 8.85 21.63
N LEU A 73 19.04 8.22 22.09
CA LEU A 73 18.58 8.40 23.47
C LEU A 73 19.20 7.32 24.37
N GLU A 74 19.92 7.75 25.42
CA GLU A 74 20.58 6.86 26.37
C GLU A 74 19.63 6.30 27.44
N ARG A 75 18.53 7.00 27.74
CA ARG A 75 17.53 6.59 28.73
C ARG A 75 16.41 5.75 28.10
N GLU A 76 15.71 5.00 28.95
CA GLU A 76 14.47 4.33 28.57
C GLU A 76 13.39 5.34 28.15
N LEU A 77 12.57 4.94 27.19
CA LEU A 77 11.47 5.71 26.62
C LEU A 77 10.22 4.85 26.73
N GLU A 78 9.20 5.33 27.43
CA GLU A 78 7.92 4.62 27.51
C GLU A 78 7.10 4.82 26.21
N PRO A 79 6.23 3.88 25.82
CA PRO A 79 5.41 3.99 24.61
C PRO A 79 4.65 5.31 24.47
N GLU A 80 4.07 5.81 25.57
CA GLU A 80 3.34 7.09 25.61
C GLU A 80 4.22 8.32 25.35
N GLN A 81 5.55 8.18 25.46
CA GLN A 81 6.51 9.25 25.21
C GLN A 81 6.99 9.27 23.75
N VAL A 82 6.72 8.21 22.98
CA VAL A 82 7.14 8.09 21.57
C VAL A 82 6.63 9.24 20.69
N PRO A 83 5.34 9.65 20.72
CA PRO A 83 4.86 10.71 19.83
C PRO A 83 5.62 12.02 20.02
N GLU A 84 5.79 12.43 21.29
CA GLU A 84 6.49 13.67 21.63
C GLU A 84 7.98 13.57 21.34
N PHE A 85 8.62 12.42 21.57
CA PHE A 85 10.02 12.21 21.23
C PHE A 85 10.28 12.25 19.71
N VAL A 86 9.43 11.57 18.91
CA VAL A 86 9.50 11.58 17.44
C VAL A 86 9.37 12.99 16.90
N LYS A 87 8.48 13.80 17.49
CA LYS A 87 8.33 15.21 17.18
C LYS A 87 9.56 16.04 17.57
N GLN A 88 10.07 15.89 18.80
CA GLN A 88 11.24 16.62 19.30
C GLN A 88 12.51 16.32 18.50
N LYS A 89 12.66 15.09 18.01
CA LYS A 89 13.80 14.64 17.21
C LYS A 89 13.62 14.81 15.70
N ASP A 90 12.48 15.37 15.26
CA ASP A 90 12.13 15.52 13.84
C ASP A 90 12.31 14.22 13.04
N ILE A 91 11.81 13.10 13.59
CA ILE A 91 11.88 11.79 12.94
C ILE A 91 10.70 11.65 12.00
N ASP A 92 10.98 11.52 10.70
CA ASP A 92 9.99 11.21 9.68
C ASP A 92 9.74 9.69 9.65
N VAL A 93 8.49 9.26 9.86
CA VAL A 93 8.10 7.84 9.85
C VAL A 93 7.38 7.51 8.55
N VAL A 94 7.92 6.57 7.78
CA VAL A 94 7.38 6.19 6.46
C VAL A 94 6.86 4.75 6.48
N LEU A 95 5.55 4.62 6.31
CA LEU A 95 4.85 3.35 6.19
C LEU A 95 5.07 2.77 4.78
N CYS A 96 5.63 1.57 4.73
CA CYS A 96 5.91 0.77 3.54
C CYS A 96 5.13 -0.56 3.63
N LEU A 97 3.80 -0.45 3.78
CA LEU A 97 2.93 -1.59 4.08
C LEU A 97 2.42 -2.24 2.79
N ARG A 98 2.52 -3.58 2.74
CA ARG A 98 1.78 -4.44 1.80
C ARG A 98 1.83 -4.02 0.31
N GLY A 99 3.04 -3.74 -0.18
CA GLY A 99 3.30 -3.38 -1.58
C GLY A 99 2.76 -4.34 -2.64
N GLU A 100 2.41 -5.56 -2.24
CA GLU A 100 2.01 -6.66 -3.12
C GLU A 100 0.52 -7.03 -3.05
N HIS A 101 -0.31 -6.34 -2.26
CA HIS A 101 -1.70 -6.77 -1.98
C HIS A 101 -2.60 -6.85 -3.22
N TYR A 102 -2.46 -5.93 -4.18
CA TYR A 102 -3.18 -6.03 -5.45
C TYR A 102 -2.77 -7.28 -6.25
N ALA A 103 -1.52 -7.72 -6.11
CA ALA A 103 -1.02 -8.89 -6.79
C ALA A 103 -1.47 -10.18 -6.07
N GLN A 104 -1.40 -10.23 -4.74
CA GLN A 104 -1.83 -11.42 -3.98
C GLN A 104 -3.28 -11.85 -4.28
N HIS A 105 -4.16 -10.90 -4.58
CA HIS A 105 -5.58 -11.15 -4.84
C HIS A 105 -6.01 -10.96 -6.30
N GLY A 106 -5.11 -10.51 -7.17
CA GLY A 106 -5.44 -10.11 -8.54
C GLY A 106 -4.41 -10.51 -9.59
N LEU A 107 -3.35 -11.21 -9.22
CA LEU A 107 -2.28 -11.59 -10.13
C LEU A 107 -2.67 -12.76 -11.04
N THR A 108 -3.42 -13.73 -10.53
CA THR A 108 -3.82 -14.90 -11.30
C THR A 108 -5.20 -14.67 -11.91
N GLN A 109 -5.34 -15.09 -13.16
CA GLN A 109 -6.59 -15.01 -13.89
C GLN A 109 -7.60 -15.99 -13.30
N THR A 110 -8.83 -15.53 -13.09
CA THR A 110 -9.95 -16.38 -12.66
C THR A 110 -10.54 -17.14 -13.84
N ASN A 111 -11.36 -18.16 -13.54
CA ASN A 111 -12.16 -18.86 -14.53
C ASN A 111 -13.64 -18.86 -14.10
N PRO A 112 -14.55 -18.13 -14.81
CA PRO A 112 -14.25 -17.28 -15.97
C PRO A 112 -13.40 -16.04 -15.59
N PRO A 113 -12.68 -15.43 -16.55
CA PRO A 113 -12.01 -14.17 -16.32
C PRO A 113 -13.02 -13.06 -16.02
N TYR A 114 -12.62 -12.06 -15.25
CA TYR A 114 -13.44 -10.87 -14.99
C TYR A 114 -12.65 -9.60 -15.28
N ASP A 115 -13.38 -8.51 -15.53
CA ASP A 115 -12.82 -7.17 -15.64
C ASP A 115 -13.88 -6.12 -15.26
N PHE A 116 -13.52 -4.85 -15.18
CA PHE A 116 -14.41 -3.76 -14.80
C PHE A 116 -13.98 -2.43 -15.42
N VAL A 117 -14.91 -1.47 -15.45
CA VAL A 117 -14.61 -0.09 -15.83
C VAL A 117 -13.98 0.60 -14.62
N LEU A 118 -12.75 1.11 -14.77
CA LEU A 118 -12.11 1.94 -13.76
C LEU A 118 -12.49 3.41 -14.00
N PRO A 119 -13.12 4.09 -13.03
CA PRO A 119 -13.44 5.51 -13.15
C PRO A 119 -12.22 6.38 -13.45
N GLY A 120 -12.32 7.28 -14.44
CA GLY A 120 -11.24 8.11 -14.95
C GLY A 120 -10.33 7.42 -15.98
N TYR A 121 -10.59 6.15 -16.27
CA TYR A 121 -9.83 5.31 -17.22
C TYR A 121 -10.78 4.43 -18.07
N GLU A 122 -11.92 5.00 -18.47
CA GLU A 122 -13.01 4.30 -19.15
C GLU A 122 -12.61 3.74 -20.52
N THR A 123 -11.55 4.27 -21.14
CA THR A 123 -11.06 3.86 -22.46
C THR A 123 -10.04 2.73 -22.41
N LEU A 124 -9.69 2.22 -21.21
CA LEU A 124 -8.78 1.08 -21.11
C LEU A 124 -9.41 -0.18 -21.72
N PRO A 125 -8.62 -1.02 -22.42
CA PRO A 125 -9.14 -2.25 -22.99
C PRO A 125 -9.61 -3.21 -21.88
N PHE A 126 -10.59 -4.04 -22.21
CA PHE A 126 -10.98 -5.15 -21.36
C PHE A 126 -10.16 -6.40 -21.65
N GLU A 127 -10.02 -7.25 -20.64
CA GLU A 127 -9.57 -8.62 -20.81
C GLU A 127 -10.50 -9.39 -21.79
N ALA A 128 -9.91 -10.13 -22.73
CA ALA A 128 -10.67 -10.86 -23.73
C ALA A 128 -11.53 -11.96 -23.08
N GLY A 129 -12.83 -11.97 -23.40
CA GLY A 129 -13.77 -12.93 -22.83
C GLY A 129 -14.11 -12.71 -21.35
N ALA A 130 -13.70 -11.58 -20.76
CA ALA A 130 -13.98 -11.31 -19.36
C ALA A 130 -15.45 -10.97 -19.10
N GLN A 131 -15.95 -11.49 -17.99
CA GLN A 131 -17.20 -11.03 -17.40
C GLN A 131 -17.00 -9.63 -16.81
N ILE A 132 -17.75 -8.65 -17.31
CA ILE A 132 -17.70 -7.29 -16.78
C ILE A 132 -18.49 -7.23 -15.46
N VAL A 133 -17.79 -6.87 -14.39
CA VAL A 133 -18.38 -6.72 -13.05
C VAL A 133 -18.46 -5.25 -12.63
N PRO A 134 -19.36 -4.87 -11.69
CA PRO A 134 -19.43 -3.51 -11.21
C PRO A 134 -18.16 -3.07 -10.46
N TYR A 135 -17.62 -1.90 -10.79
CA TYR A 135 -16.49 -1.28 -10.08
C TYR A 135 -16.65 -1.30 -8.55
N LYS A 136 -17.85 -0.92 -8.07
CA LYS A 136 -18.16 -0.86 -6.65
C LYS A 136 -17.95 -2.21 -5.94
N ALA A 137 -18.32 -3.32 -6.59
CA ALA A 137 -18.15 -4.65 -6.00
C ALA A 137 -16.66 -5.02 -5.84
N VAL A 138 -15.83 -4.65 -6.82
CA VAL A 138 -14.37 -4.86 -6.75
C VAL A 138 -13.75 -3.97 -5.67
N TYR A 139 -14.14 -2.70 -5.61
CA TYR A 139 -13.67 -1.76 -4.59
C TYR A 139 -13.99 -2.25 -3.17
N GLU A 140 -15.25 -2.61 -2.89
CA GLU A 140 -15.68 -3.12 -1.58
C GLU A 140 -14.99 -4.44 -1.21
N HIS A 141 -14.70 -5.29 -2.19
CA HIS A 141 -13.93 -6.51 -1.99
C HIS A 141 -12.51 -6.19 -1.51
N TYR A 142 -11.81 -5.27 -2.18
CA TYR A 142 -10.46 -4.87 -1.80
C TYR A 142 -10.43 -4.11 -0.48
N GLU A 143 -11.37 -3.21 -0.22
CA GLU A 143 -11.46 -2.51 1.07
C GLU A 143 -11.58 -3.50 2.24
N ARG A 144 -12.37 -4.56 2.08
CA ARG A 144 -12.49 -5.63 3.08
C ARG A 144 -11.19 -6.41 3.28
N ILE A 145 -10.48 -6.73 2.21
CA ILE A 145 -9.17 -7.43 2.29
C ILE A 145 -8.11 -6.54 2.95
N LEU A 146 -8.10 -5.25 2.61
CA LEU A 146 -7.14 -4.29 3.11
C LEU A 146 -7.43 -3.87 4.56
N ARG A 147 -8.60 -4.18 5.12
CA ARG A 147 -9.06 -3.71 6.45
C ARG A 147 -8.01 -3.82 7.54
N SER A 148 -7.36 -4.99 7.69
CA SER A 148 -6.33 -5.17 8.71
C SER A 148 -5.13 -4.22 8.54
N THR A 149 -4.79 -3.88 7.30
CA THR A 149 -3.73 -2.91 7.00
C THR A 149 -4.21 -1.48 7.26
N LEU A 150 -5.48 -1.16 6.96
CA LEU A 150 -6.07 0.15 7.27
C LEU A 150 -6.17 0.38 8.79
N ASP A 151 -6.42 -0.68 9.56
CA ASP A 151 -6.41 -0.64 11.02
C ASP A 151 -4.98 -0.40 11.54
N GLN A 152 -3.97 -1.06 10.97
CA GLN A 152 -2.55 -0.80 11.28
C GLN A 152 -2.15 0.64 11.00
N ILE A 153 -2.57 1.23 9.87
CA ILE A 153 -2.31 2.64 9.56
C ILE A 153 -2.91 3.55 10.65
N SER A 154 -4.10 3.22 11.15
CA SER A 154 -4.76 3.98 12.22
C SER A 154 -3.98 3.89 13.53
N GLN A 155 -3.46 2.71 13.88
CA GLN A 155 -2.64 2.49 15.07
C GLN A 155 -1.30 3.24 14.98
N TYR A 156 -0.64 3.22 13.82
CA TYR A 156 0.59 4.00 13.64
C TYR A 156 0.32 5.50 13.71
N HIS A 157 -0.82 5.97 13.22
CA HIS A 157 -1.21 7.37 13.36
C HIS A 157 -1.35 7.80 14.83
N THR A 158 -1.89 6.94 15.70
CA THR A 158 -1.97 7.27 17.14
C THR A 158 -0.60 7.38 17.79
N LEU A 159 0.40 6.65 17.30
CA LEU A 159 1.77 6.64 17.84
C LEU A 159 2.66 7.77 17.30
N PHE A 160 2.50 8.18 16.04
CA PHE A 160 3.44 9.10 15.38
C PHE A 160 2.85 10.45 14.96
N GLN A 161 1.52 10.56 14.92
CA GLN A 161 0.81 11.80 14.60
C GLN A 161 1.38 12.51 13.33
N HIS A 162 1.88 13.74 13.48
CA HIS A 162 2.18 14.66 12.38
C HIS A 162 3.40 14.31 11.52
N ASN A 163 4.25 13.38 11.94
CA ASN A 163 5.44 12.96 11.20
C ASN A 163 5.26 11.61 10.52
N LEU A 164 4.01 11.23 10.22
CA LEU A 164 3.68 9.97 9.59
C LEU A 164 3.36 10.17 8.10
N TYR A 165 3.98 9.32 7.29
CA TYR A 165 3.80 9.29 5.84
C TYR A 165 3.44 7.88 5.41
N HIS A 166 2.59 7.74 4.39
CA HIS A 166 2.30 6.46 3.78
C HIS A 166 2.79 6.46 2.34
N LEU A 167 3.74 5.59 2.03
CA LEU A 167 4.24 5.43 0.67
C LEU A 167 3.23 4.63 -0.17
N GLU A 168 2.93 5.12 -1.37
CA GLU A 168 2.15 4.36 -2.35
C GLU A 168 2.86 3.05 -2.70
N ILE A 169 2.05 2.01 -2.87
CA ILE A 169 2.51 0.68 -3.29
C ILE A 169 3.10 0.74 -4.72
N PRO A 170 4.12 -0.07 -5.05
CA PRO A 170 4.77 0.02 -6.35
C PRO A 170 3.78 -0.29 -7.48
N PRO A 171 3.93 0.36 -8.65
CA PRO A 171 3.10 0.04 -9.81
C PRO A 171 3.30 -1.40 -10.27
N PRO A 172 2.29 -2.00 -10.93
CA PRO A 172 2.41 -3.32 -11.51
C PRO A 172 3.38 -3.33 -12.68
N TYR A 173 3.83 -4.52 -13.04
CA TYR A 173 4.60 -4.72 -14.26
C TYR A 173 3.66 -4.88 -15.45
N GLU A 174 4.10 -4.44 -16.61
CA GLU A 174 3.41 -4.72 -17.87
C GLU A 174 3.77 -6.10 -18.42
N ASP A 175 4.98 -6.60 -18.14
CA ASP A 175 5.53 -7.80 -18.77
C ASP A 175 5.09 -9.10 -18.08
N ASN A 176 4.13 -9.81 -18.68
CA ASN A 176 3.65 -11.10 -18.20
C ASN A 176 4.71 -12.21 -18.27
N ASP A 177 5.61 -12.17 -19.24
CA ASP A 177 6.63 -13.20 -19.42
C ASP A 177 7.70 -13.06 -18.35
N TYR A 178 8.12 -11.82 -18.07
CA TYR A 178 9.01 -11.52 -16.95
C TYR A 178 8.41 -12.00 -15.64
N MET A 179 7.15 -11.64 -15.36
CA MET A 179 6.47 -12.06 -14.14
C MET A 179 6.35 -13.59 -14.05
N SER A 180 5.96 -14.26 -15.13
CA SER A 180 5.83 -15.72 -15.17
C SER A 180 7.15 -16.40 -14.83
N LYS A 181 8.26 -15.93 -15.42
CA LYS A 181 9.60 -16.46 -15.17
C LYS A 181 10.06 -16.27 -13.72
N HIS A 182 9.81 -15.10 -13.12
CA HIS A 182 10.31 -14.74 -11.80
C HIS A 182 9.38 -15.16 -10.65
N LEU A 183 8.12 -15.45 -10.94
CA LEU A 183 7.12 -15.91 -9.96
C LEU A 183 6.82 -17.40 -10.06
N HIS A 184 7.36 -18.09 -11.06
CA HIS A 184 7.05 -19.48 -11.36
C HIS A 184 7.05 -20.37 -10.11
N THR A 185 8.12 -20.36 -9.32
CA THR A 185 8.24 -21.23 -8.13
C THR A 185 7.20 -20.90 -7.06
N TYR A 186 6.90 -19.62 -6.86
CA TYR A 186 5.89 -19.17 -5.90
C TYR A 186 4.48 -19.57 -6.36
N LEU A 187 4.14 -19.27 -7.61
CA LEU A 187 2.81 -19.51 -8.17
C LEU A 187 2.54 -20.99 -8.45
N ALA A 188 3.53 -21.76 -8.92
CA ALA A 188 3.40 -23.20 -9.11
C ALA A 188 3.12 -23.92 -7.77
N ARG A 189 3.70 -23.43 -6.67
CA ARG A 189 3.40 -23.97 -5.32
C ARG A 189 1.98 -23.62 -4.87
N ALA A 190 1.52 -22.40 -5.15
CA ALA A 190 0.18 -21.94 -4.77
C ALA A 190 -0.93 -22.53 -5.68
N HIS A 191 -0.59 -22.82 -6.94
CA HIS A 191 -1.50 -23.28 -7.99
C HIS A 191 -0.87 -24.47 -8.73
N PRO A 192 -0.83 -25.66 -8.11
CA PRO A 192 -0.19 -26.84 -8.69
C PRO A 192 -0.84 -27.32 -10.00
N SER A 193 -2.12 -27.01 -10.21
CA SER A 193 -2.86 -27.30 -11.44
C SER A 193 -2.54 -26.35 -12.60
N GLY A 194 -1.58 -25.43 -12.41
CA GLY A 194 -1.24 -24.36 -13.34
C GLY A 194 -1.91 -23.03 -12.99
N PHE A 195 -1.36 -21.96 -13.54
CA PHE A 195 -1.87 -20.60 -13.38
C PHE A 195 -1.67 -19.82 -14.68
N GLN A 196 -2.53 -18.83 -14.90
CA GLN A 196 -2.31 -17.80 -15.90
C GLN A 196 -2.21 -16.47 -15.18
N ILE A 197 -1.23 -15.66 -15.58
CA ILE A 197 -1.08 -14.31 -15.05
C ILE A 197 -2.15 -13.41 -15.69
N ALA A 198 -2.92 -12.71 -14.85
CA ALA A 198 -3.92 -11.73 -15.26
C ALA A 198 -3.29 -10.64 -16.15
N SER A 199 -4.06 -10.04 -17.05
CA SER A 199 -3.50 -9.03 -17.95
C SER A 199 -2.94 -7.81 -17.22
N PRO A 200 -1.97 -7.13 -17.86
CA PRO A 200 -1.42 -5.88 -17.35
C PRO A 200 -2.49 -4.84 -17.04
N THR A 201 -3.52 -4.73 -17.88
CA THR A 201 -4.60 -3.78 -17.69
C THR A 201 -5.41 -4.09 -16.43
N LEU A 202 -5.79 -5.35 -16.19
CA LEU A 202 -6.48 -5.72 -14.96
C LEU A 202 -5.62 -5.43 -13.73
N ARG A 203 -4.33 -5.79 -13.75
CA ARG A 203 -3.40 -5.48 -12.64
C ARG A 203 -3.30 -3.98 -12.36
N PHE A 204 -3.24 -3.14 -13.40
CA PHE A 204 -3.26 -1.69 -13.26
C PHE A 204 -4.55 -1.21 -12.58
N LYS A 205 -5.71 -1.70 -13.03
CA LYS A 205 -7.00 -1.31 -12.42
C LYS A 205 -7.07 -1.69 -10.94
N LEU A 206 -6.57 -2.87 -10.58
CA LEU A 206 -6.53 -3.33 -9.19
C LEU A 206 -5.51 -2.54 -8.34
N TRP A 207 -4.33 -2.24 -8.89
CA TRP A 207 -3.36 -1.36 -8.24
C TRP A 207 -3.97 0.02 -7.94
N ARG A 208 -4.69 0.63 -8.89
CA ARG A 208 -5.38 1.90 -8.66
C ARG A 208 -6.41 1.84 -7.54
N ILE A 209 -7.24 0.79 -7.49
CA ILE A 209 -8.18 0.58 -6.39
C ILE A 209 -7.45 0.54 -5.04
N CYS A 210 -6.39 -0.27 -4.92
CA CYS A 210 -5.61 -0.37 -3.68
C CYS A 210 -4.97 0.97 -3.29
N SER A 211 -4.34 1.66 -4.25
CA SER A 211 -3.75 2.98 -4.03
C SER A 211 -4.78 4.00 -3.57
N ASP A 212 -5.97 4.01 -4.18
CA ASP A 212 -7.05 4.93 -3.83
C ASP A 212 -7.61 4.64 -2.42
N ILE A 213 -7.79 3.36 -2.05
CA ILE A 213 -8.20 2.96 -0.70
C ILE A 213 -7.18 3.45 0.35
N TYR A 214 -5.89 3.23 0.12
CA TYR A 214 -4.85 3.72 1.04
C TYR A 214 -4.82 5.24 1.11
N ARG A 215 -4.94 5.92 -0.03
CA ARG A 215 -4.96 7.38 -0.09
C ARG A 215 -6.13 7.95 0.71
N HIS A 216 -7.35 7.47 0.49
CA HIS A 216 -8.53 7.89 1.25
C HIS A 216 -8.37 7.66 2.74
N LYS A 217 -7.79 6.52 3.14
CA LYS A 217 -7.50 6.25 4.54
C LYS A 217 -6.52 7.27 5.12
N CYS A 218 -5.44 7.57 4.41
CA CYS A 218 -4.46 8.57 4.84
C CYS A 218 -5.07 9.97 4.95
N GLU A 219 -5.84 10.40 3.95
CA GLU A 219 -6.55 11.68 3.94
C GLU A 219 -7.51 11.82 5.14
N SER A 220 -8.27 10.75 5.44
CA SER A 220 -9.19 10.71 6.58
C SER A 220 -8.51 10.88 7.95
N LEU A 221 -7.21 10.57 8.03
CA LEU A 221 -6.39 10.66 9.24
C LEU A 221 -5.43 11.85 9.21
N GLY A 222 -5.39 12.66 8.14
CA GLY A 222 -4.39 13.71 7.97
C GLY A 222 -2.95 13.20 7.78
N ILE A 223 -2.78 11.92 7.42
CA ILE A 223 -1.49 11.33 7.08
C ILE A 223 -1.10 11.76 5.67
N LYS A 224 0.16 12.14 5.47
CA LYS A 224 0.66 12.50 4.14
C LYS A 224 0.85 11.24 3.28
N TYR A 225 0.03 11.11 2.24
CA TYR A 225 0.20 10.08 1.23
C TYR A 225 1.30 10.47 0.23
N VAL A 226 2.28 9.61 0.03
CA VAL A 226 3.44 9.87 -0.83
C VAL A 226 3.30 9.03 -2.10
N PRO A 227 2.95 9.63 -3.25
CA PRO A 227 2.82 8.89 -4.49
C PRO A 227 4.17 8.33 -4.95
N VAL A 228 4.12 7.27 -5.75
CA VAL A 228 5.33 6.74 -6.40
C VAL A 228 5.94 7.80 -7.34
N PRO A 229 7.27 7.81 -7.54
CA PRO A 229 7.90 8.77 -8.44
C PRO A 229 7.44 8.51 -9.88
N SER A 230 6.86 9.52 -10.55
CA SER A 230 6.35 9.37 -11.91
C SER A 230 7.44 8.98 -12.92
N GLU A 231 8.69 9.33 -12.63
CA GLU A 231 9.87 9.00 -13.43
C GLU A 231 10.19 7.49 -13.40
N THR A 232 9.57 6.73 -12.49
CA THR A 232 9.70 5.28 -12.43
C THR A 232 8.68 4.53 -13.27
N MET A 233 7.76 5.26 -13.90
CA MET A 233 6.60 4.69 -14.57
C MET A 233 6.68 4.82 -16.09
N VAL A 234 6.14 3.84 -16.80
CA VAL A 234 5.81 3.90 -18.23
C VAL A 234 4.33 4.23 -18.35
N ASP A 235 4.02 5.24 -19.17
CA ASP A 235 2.66 5.76 -19.42
C ASP A 235 1.86 6.13 -18.15
N GLY A 236 2.54 6.36 -17.03
CA GLY A 236 1.88 6.59 -15.73
C GLY A 236 1.10 5.39 -15.19
N ARG A 237 1.36 4.17 -15.70
CA ARG A 237 0.61 2.96 -15.34
C ARG A 237 1.48 1.84 -14.78
N TYR A 238 2.61 1.59 -15.41
CA TYR A 238 3.42 0.41 -15.14
C TYR A 238 4.79 0.81 -14.63
N LEU A 239 5.41 -0.04 -13.80
CA LEU A 239 6.79 0.15 -13.42
C LEU A 239 7.68 -0.02 -14.66
N ALA A 240 8.65 0.87 -14.87
CA ALA A 240 9.53 0.75 -16.02
C ALA A 240 10.45 -0.49 -15.90
N PRO A 241 10.75 -1.22 -16.98
CA PRO A 241 11.55 -2.45 -16.92
C PRO A 241 12.93 -2.29 -16.26
N THR A 242 13.56 -1.13 -16.37
CA THR A 242 14.84 -0.81 -15.70
C THR A 242 14.75 -0.82 -14.17
N TYR A 243 13.53 -0.84 -13.62
CA TYR A 243 13.23 -0.86 -12.20
C TYR A 243 12.73 -2.22 -11.70
N PHE A 244 12.62 -3.25 -12.54
CA PHE A 244 12.24 -4.61 -12.11
C PHE A 244 13.34 -5.25 -11.27
N ASP A 245 12.95 -6.09 -10.30
CA ASP A 245 13.84 -6.93 -9.48
C ASP A 245 13.39 -8.39 -9.50
N ASP A 246 12.49 -8.77 -8.59
CA ASP A 246 11.73 -10.01 -8.68
C ASP A 246 10.37 -9.74 -9.35
N GLY A 247 9.45 -10.69 -9.35
CA GLY A 247 8.16 -10.52 -10.02
C GLY A 247 7.16 -9.57 -9.33
N PHE A 248 7.50 -8.93 -8.21
CA PHE A 248 6.61 -7.98 -7.50
C PHE A 248 7.28 -6.70 -7.01
N HIS A 249 8.61 -6.71 -6.82
CA HIS A 249 9.32 -5.63 -6.16
C HIS A 249 10.23 -4.83 -7.09
N GLY A 250 10.28 -3.52 -6.87
CA GLY A 250 11.29 -2.68 -7.51
C GLY A 250 12.71 -3.01 -7.07
N ASN A 251 13.67 -2.76 -7.95
CA ASN A 251 15.09 -2.95 -7.65
C ASN A 251 15.67 -1.81 -6.81
N ARG A 252 16.98 -1.88 -6.55
CA ARG A 252 17.71 -0.84 -5.81
C ARG A 252 17.57 0.55 -6.46
N SER A 253 17.60 0.64 -7.78
CA SER A 253 17.48 1.91 -8.50
C SER A 253 16.10 2.53 -8.30
N TYR A 254 15.05 1.70 -8.24
CA TYR A 254 13.72 2.15 -7.89
C TYR A 254 13.66 2.66 -6.44
N GLY A 255 14.22 1.92 -5.49
CA GLY A 255 14.31 2.36 -4.09
C GLY A 255 15.02 3.71 -3.93
N LYS A 256 16.06 3.97 -4.75
CA LYS A 256 16.73 5.27 -4.80
C LYS A 256 15.78 6.39 -5.24
N GLN A 257 15.00 6.17 -6.31
CA GLN A 257 14.03 7.16 -6.77
C GLN A 257 12.97 7.47 -5.70
N VAL A 258 12.49 6.44 -4.99
CA VAL A 258 11.56 6.63 -3.87
C VAL A 258 12.14 7.51 -2.77
N VAL A 259 13.36 7.21 -2.30
CA VAL A 259 14.04 7.99 -1.25
C VAL A 259 14.26 9.43 -1.71
N GLN A 260 14.73 9.63 -2.94
CA GLN A 260 14.94 10.95 -3.49
C GLN A 260 13.63 11.72 -3.63
N ASN A 261 12.55 11.09 -4.10
CA ASN A 261 11.24 11.72 -4.20
C ASN A 261 10.71 12.15 -2.83
N PHE A 262 10.83 11.29 -1.82
CA PHE A 262 10.44 11.60 -0.44
C PHE A 262 11.22 12.79 0.12
N ILE A 263 12.55 12.71 0.11
CA ILE A 263 13.44 13.74 0.68
C ILE A 263 13.30 15.07 -0.08
N LEU A 264 13.30 15.02 -1.42
CA LEU A 264 13.38 16.22 -2.25
C LEU A 264 12.04 16.92 -2.44
N LYS A 265 10.91 16.18 -2.52
CA LYS A 265 9.62 16.75 -2.90
C LYS A 265 8.63 16.84 -1.73
N VAL A 266 8.68 15.93 -0.76
CA VAL A 266 7.67 15.89 0.31
C VAL A 266 8.10 16.66 1.55
N LYS A 267 9.38 16.57 1.96
CA LYS A 267 9.88 17.32 3.13
C LYS A 267 10.12 18.81 2.83
N SER A 268 10.45 19.14 1.58
CA SER A 268 10.72 20.52 1.15
C SER A 268 9.46 21.37 0.96
N GLN A 269 8.29 20.72 0.86
CA GLN A 269 7.02 21.43 0.75
C GLN A 269 6.59 21.90 2.15
N PRO A 270 6.38 23.22 2.38
CA PRO A 270 5.74 23.67 3.61
C PRO A 270 4.39 22.94 3.72
N ALA A 271 3.99 22.59 4.94
CA ALA A 271 2.72 21.93 5.23
C ALA A 271 1.55 22.79 4.74
N ARG A 272 1.25 22.72 3.44
CA ARG A 272 0.06 23.31 2.87
C ARG A 272 -1.10 22.44 3.32
N ALA A 273 -2.13 23.08 3.88
CA ALA A 273 -3.46 22.46 4.00
C ALA A 273 -3.74 21.78 2.67
N SER A 274 -4.02 20.47 2.72
CA SER A 274 -4.04 19.58 1.56
C SER A 274 -4.68 20.28 0.36
N THR A 275 -3.86 20.74 -0.59
CA THR A 275 -4.40 21.09 -1.90
C THR A 275 -4.87 19.77 -2.46
N SER A 276 -6.19 19.63 -2.58
CA SER A 276 -6.84 18.50 -3.23
C SER A 276 -6.05 18.17 -4.49
N TRP A 277 -5.37 17.02 -4.48
CA TRP A 277 -4.86 16.45 -5.71
C TRP A 277 -6.11 16.04 -6.48
N GLU A 278 -6.62 16.93 -7.33
CA GLU A 278 -7.80 16.68 -8.14
C GLU A 278 -7.50 15.58 -9.15
N THR A 279 -7.53 14.32 -8.71
CA THR A 279 -7.95 13.26 -9.60
C THR A 279 -9.41 13.55 -9.90
N LYS A 280 -9.71 13.89 -11.16
CA LYS A 280 -11.07 14.00 -11.73
C LYS A 280 -11.77 12.64 -11.75
N VAL A 281 -11.81 11.95 -10.61
CA VAL A 281 -12.64 10.78 -10.40
C VAL A 281 -13.84 11.28 -9.60
N PRO A 282 -15.03 11.43 -10.21
CA PRO A 282 -16.22 11.80 -9.48
C PRO A 282 -16.45 10.75 -8.41
N HIS A 283 -16.24 11.12 -7.15
CA HIS A 283 -16.60 10.27 -6.05
C HIS A 283 -18.12 10.22 -6.05
N GLY A 284 -18.67 9.06 -6.43
CA GLY A 284 -20.09 8.80 -6.27
C GLY A 284 -20.40 8.91 -4.78
N THR A 285 -20.86 10.09 -4.35
CA THR A 285 -21.27 10.33 -2.98
C THR A 285 -22.39 9.34 -2.69
N SER A 286 -22.08 8.34 -1.87
CA SER A 286 -23.05 7.40 -1.31
C SER A 286 -23.99 8.17 -0.38
N LYS A 287 -24.98 8.85 -0.95
CA LYS A 287 -26.21 9.25 -0.28
C LYS A 287 -27.38 8.65 -1.07
N SER A 288 -28.09 7.74 -0.43
CA SER A 288 -29.44 7.26 -0.80
C SER A 288 -29.55 6.39 -2.07
N SER A 289 -29.29 5.08 -1.95
CA SER A 289 -29.90 4.06 -2.82
C SER A 289 -31.09 3.35 -2.16
N ALA A 290 -31.75 3.99 -1.18
CA ALA A 290 -32.92 3.43 -0.50
C ALA A 290 -34.27 3.76 -1.17
N ALA A 291 -34.29 4.48 -2.30
CA ALA A 291 -35.54 4.94 -2.93
C ALA A 291 -35.88 4.31 -4.30
N ALA A 292 -35.04 3.45 -4.88
CA ALA A 292 -35.23 2.94 -6.26
C ALA A 292 -35.58 1.45 -6.38
N ALA A 293 -35.97 0.77 -5.28
CA ALA A 293 -36.34 -0.65 -5.29
C ALA A 293 -37.83 -0.92 -4.93
N ARG A 294 -38.73 0.05 -5.14
CA ARG A 294 -40.19 -0.10 -4.89
C ARG A 294 -41.08 0.21 -6.10
N LYS A 295 -40.62 -0.11 -7.33
CA LYS A 295 -41.45 0.07 -8.53
C LYS A 295 -41.44 -1.08 -9.54
N LEU A 296 -41.18 -2.32 -9.10
CA LEU A 296 -41.30 -3.53 -9.94
C LEU A 296 -42.02 -4.70 -9.26
N GLN A 297 -43.02 -4.42 -8.43
CA GLN A 297 -44.03 -5.41 -8.03
C GLN A 297 -45.42 -4.78 -8.18
N GLY A 298 -46.00 -4.98 -9.35
CA GLY A 298 -47.32 -4.46 -9.72
C GLY A 298 -47.78 -5.05 -11.05
N GLY A 299 -47.62 -6.37 -11.22
CA GLY A 299 -48.22 -7.13 -12.30
C GLY A 299 -49.31 -8.02 -11.71
N SER A 300 -50.54 -7.54 -11.77
CA SER A 300 -51.75 -8.25 -11.40
C SER A 300 -51.97 -9.46 -12.32
N LEU A 301 -52.11 -10.63 -11.72
CA LEU A 301 -52.85 -11.75 -12.29
C LEU A 301 -54.34 -11.46 -12.07
N SER A 302 -55.07 -11.29 -13.15
CA SER A 302 -56.51 -11.49 -13.18
C SER A 302 -56.89 -12.10 -14.52
N ASP A 303 -57.29 -13.36 -14.44
CA ASP A 303 -58.28 -14.09 -15.24
C ASP A 303 -58.83 -13.42 -16.50
N GLN A 304 -58.84 -14.18 -17.60
CA GLN A 304 -60.06 -14.46 -18.36
C GLN A 304 -59.89 -15.67 -19.31
N ARG A 305 -60.72 -16.69 -19.03
CA ARG A 305 -61.33 -17.71 -19.91
C ARG A 305 -60.47 -18.70 -20.69
#